data_AF-A0A0N8WHM1-F1
#
_entry.id   AF-A0A0N8WHM1-F1
#
_cell.length_a   1.000
_cell.length_b   1.000
_cell.length_c   1.000
_cell.angle_alpha   90.00
_cell.angle_beta   90.00
_cell.angle_gamma   90.00
#
_symmetry.space_group_name_H-M   'P 1'
#
loop_
_entity.id
_entity.type
_entity.pdbx_description
1 polymer ?
#
loop_
_entity_poly.entity_id
_entity_poly.type
_entity_poly.pdbx_seq_one_letter_code
_entity_poly.pdbx_strand_id
1 'polypeptide(L)'
;MVNAVALTLDGRTALTGSRDGTAIVWDLSDPAHPVRRATLTGHDDTIFAVALTPDGRTALTGSADHTAIEVVPVLRTVIPMWDN
;
A
#
# COMPACT_ATOMS: atom_id res chain seq x y z
N MET A 1 -0.16 9.03 -12.84
CA MET A 1 -1.42 8.34 -13.20
C MET A 1 -1.60 7.23 -12.20
N VAL A 2 -2.76 7.15 -11.56
CA VAL A 2 -3.11 6.01 -10.70
C VAL A 2 -3.62 4.88 -11.60
N ASN A 3 -3.08 3.69 -11.45
CA ASN A 3 -3.40 2.55 -12.31
C ASN A 3 -4.25 1.49 -11.61
N ALA A 4 -4.19 1.42 -10.28
CA ALA A 4 -4.84 0.37 -9.51
C ALA A 4 -5.34 0.90 -8.17
N VAL A 5 -6.43 0.30 -7.66
CA VAL A 5 -7.02 0.59 -6.36
C VAL A 5 -7.56 -0.69 -5.71
N ALA A 6 -7.37 -0.82 -4.40
CA ALA A 6 -7.99 -1.84 -3.56
C ALA A 6 -8.54 -1.20 -2.27
N LEU A 7 -9.59 -1.79 -1.70
CA LEU A 7 -10.27 -1.33 -0.49
C LEU A 7 -10.40 -2.49 0.51
N THR A 8 -10.39 -2.19 1.80
CA THR A 8 -10.84 -3.13 2.83
C THR A 8 -12.36 -3.31 2.80
N LEU A 9 -12.85 -4.42 3.37
CA LEU A 9 -14.29 -4.74 3.35
C LEU A 9 -15.14 -3.69 4.09
N ASP A 10 -14.58 -3.09 5.14
CA ASP A 10 -15.22 -2.02 5.90
C ASP A 10 -15.15 -0.65 5.19
N GLY A 11 -14.45 -0.57 4.06
CA GLY A 11 -14.26 0.65 3.28
C GLY A 11 -13.39 1.72 3.95
N ARG A 12 -12.75 1.42 5.09
CA ARG A 12 -12.00 2.41 5.87
C ARG A 12 -10.54 2.56 5.46
N THR A 13 -10.01 1.63 4.69
CA THR A 13 -8.65 1.69 4.16
C THR A 13 -8.66 1.46 2.66
N ALA A 14 -7.87 2.26 1.94
CA ALA A 14 -7.58 2.00 0.53
C ALA A 14 -6.08 1.95 0.27
N LEU A 15 -5.71 1.24 -0.78
CA LEU A 15 -4.37 1.22 -1.36
C LEU A 15 -4.50 1.61 -2.84
N THR A 16 -3.67 2.56 -3.28
CA THR A 16 -3.60 2.96 -4.70
C THR A 16 -2.18 2.79 -5.22
N GLY A 17 -2.01 2.28 -6.44
CA GLY A 17 -0.72 2.16 -7.13
C GLY A 17 -0.57 3.17 -8.27
N SER A 18 0.60 3.79 -8.39
CA SER A 18 0.90 4.85 -9.37
C SER A 18 1.97 4.44 -10.38
N ARG A 19 1.96 5.14 -11.52
CA ARG A 19 2.99 5.06 -12.57
C ARG A 19 4.39 5.53 -12.12
N ASP A 20 4.47 6.28 -11.04
CA ASP A 20 5.74 6.76 -10.47
C ASP A 20 6.43 5.73 -9.54
N GLY A 21 5.94 4.48 -9.50
CA GLY A 21 6.48 3.45 -8.62
C GLY A 21 6.07 3.59 -7.16
N THR A 22 5.20 4.55 -6.82
CA THR A 22 4.70 4.70 -5.46
C THR A 22 3.32 4.08 -5.29
N ALA A 23 3.08 3.51 -4.12
CA ALA A 23 1.74 3.22 -3.66
C ALA A 23 1.38 4.08 -2.44
N ILE A 24 0.09 4.38 -2.26
CA ILE A 24 -0.41 5.22 -1.17
C ILE A 24 -1.45 4.45 -0.39
N VAL A 25 -1.28 4.42 0.94
CA VAL A 25 -2.29 3.94 1.89
C VAL A 25 -3.14 5.12 2.34
N TRP A 26 -4.45 4.95 2.27
CA TRP A 26 -5.44 5.96 2.62
C TRP A 26 -6.26 5.52 3.84
N ASP A 27 -6.50 6.46 4.76
CA ASP A 27 -7.57 6.39 5.76
C ASP A 27 -8.83 7.01 5.16
N LEU A 28 -9.90 6.23 5.12
CA LEU A 28 -11.21 6.60 4.63
C LEU A 28 -12.27 6.52 5.74
N SER A 29 -11.85 6.48 7.01
CA SER A 29 -12.76 6.45 8.16
C SER A 29 -13.70 7.65 8.21
N ASP A 30 -13.25 8.79 7.66
CA ASP A 30 -14.09 9.94 7.30
C ASP A 30 -14.10 10.09 5.77
N PRO A 31 -15.16 9.63 5.08
CA PRO A 31 -15.26 9.75 3.63
C PRO A 31 -15.27 11.19 3.10
N ALA A 32 -15.61 12.18 3.94
CA ALA A 32 -15.55 13.60 3.56
C ALA A 32 -14.11 14.15 3.62
N HIS A 33 -13.22 13.51 4.40
CA HIS A 33 -11.84 13.93 4.58
C HIS A 33 -10.85 12.75 4.50
N PRO A 34 -10.65 12.15 3.32
CA PRO A 34 -9.65 11.11 3.12
C PRO A 34 -8.25 11.59 3.52
N VAL A 35 -7.51 10.76 4.28
CA VAL A 35 -6.16 11.07 4.73
C VAL A 35 -5.15 10.10 4.14
N ARG A 36 -4.07 10.60 3.55
CA ARG A 36 -2.92 9.78 3.16
C ARG A 36 -2.14 9.37 4.41
N ARG A 37 -2.19 8.08 4.78
CA ARG A 37 -1.49 7.56 5.96
C ARG A 37 -0.04 7.21 5.69
N ALA A 38 0.26 6.67 4.52
CA ALA A 38 1.60 6.22 4.18
C ALA A 38 1.87 6.32 2.68
N THR A 39 3.16 6.42 2.36
CA THR A 39 3.67 6.27 0.99
C THR A 39 4.61 5.09 1.00
N LEU A 40 4.36 4.17 0.09
CA LEU A 40 5.12 2.95 -0.06
C LEU A 40 6.00 3.17 -1.29
N THR A 41 7.29 3.00 -1.06
CA THR A 41 8.35 3.20 -2.05
C THR A 41 9.15 1.90 -2.15
N GLY A 42 9.86 1.72 -3.26
CA GLY A 42 10.73 0.56 -3.47
C GLY A 42 10.57 -0.06 -4.85
N HIS A 43 9.49 0.24 -5.56
CA HIS A 43 9.38 -0.04 -6.98
C HIS A 43 10.09 1.05 -7.80
N ASP A 44 10.84 0.62 -8.80
CA ASP A 44 11.58 1.51 -9.72
C ASP A 44 10.78 1.81 -10.99
N ASP A 45 9.61 1.20 -11.15
CA ASP A 45 8.71 1.42 -12.28
C ASP A 45 7.23 1.31 -11.84
N THR A 46 6.34 1.45 -12.82
CA THR A 46 4.89 1.51 -12.74
C THR A 46 4.30 0.37 -11.92
N ILE A 47 3.54 0.72 -10.88
CA ILE A 47 2.67 -0.23 -10.20
C ILE A 47 1.42 -0.46 -11.05
N PHE A 48 1.18 -1.71 -11.42
CA PHE A 48 0.03 -2.13 -12.22
C PHE A 48 -1.04 -2.85 -11.39
N ALA A 49 -0.66 -3.46 -10.28
CA ALA A 49 -1.57 -4.23 -9.45
C ALA A 49 -1.38 -3.91 -7.98
N VAL A 50 -2.49 -3.85 -7.24
CA VAL A 50 -2.50 -3.77 -5.79
C VAL A 50 -3.54 -4.75 -5.24
N ALA A 51 -3.26 -5.35 -4.09
CA ALA A 51 -4.20 -6.18 -3.35
C ALA A 51 -4.13 -5.82 -1.85
N LEU A 52 -5.26 -5.93 -1.16
CA LEU A 52 -5.38 -5.77 0.29
C LEU A 52 -6.09 -7.00 0.86
N THR A 53 -5.64 -7.49 2.01
CA THR A 53 -6.41 -8.48 2.75
C THR A 53 -7.71 -7.87 3.28
N PRO A 54 -8.80 -8.65 3.44
CA PRO A 54 -10.06 -8.13 3.95
C PRO A 54 -9.96 -7.45 5.32
N ASP A 55 -9.01 -7.90 6.16
CA ASP A 55 -8.73 -7.32 7.47
C ASP A 55 -7.80 -6.08 7.41
N GLY A 56 -7.36 -5.69 6.21
CA GLY A 56 -6.50 -4.53 5.96
C GLY A 56 -5.09 -4.66 6.50
N ARG A 57 -4.66 -5.85 6.95
CA ARG A 57 -3.37 -6.05 7.63
C ARG A 57 -2.20 -6.41 6.72
N THR A 58 -2.47 -6.78 5.48
CA THR A 58 -1.44 -7.08 4.49
C THR A 58 -1.87 -6.54 3.15
N ALA A 59 -0.90 -6.04 2.40
CA ALA A 59 -1.07 -5.62 1.03
C ALA A 59 0.05 -6.18 0.15
N LEU A 60 -0.20 -6.23 -1.15
CA LEU A 60 0.80 -6.61 -2.15
C LEU A 60 0.75 -5.61 -3.29
N THR A 61 1.91 -5.18 -3.78
CA THR A 61 2.05 -4.36 -4.98
C THR A 61 2.81 -5.13 -6.05
N GLY A 62 2.34 -5.09 -7.30
CA GLY A 62 3.00 -5.69 -8.46
C GLY A 62 3.39 -4.62 -9.48
N SER A 63 4.64 -4.65 -9.92
CA SER A 63 5.26 -3.58 -10.71
C SER A 63 5.85 -4.06 -12.04
N ALA A 64 6.01 -3.12 -12.96
CA ALA A 64 6.70 -3.31 -14.23
C ALA A 64 8.20 -3.61 -14.06
N ASP A 65 8.78 -3.31 -12.91
CA ASP A 65 10.17 -3.65 -12.55
C ASP A 65 10.42 -5.15 -12.31
N HIS A 66 9.40 -5.99 -12.58
CA HIS A 66 9.41 -7.44 -12.40
C HIS A 66 9.45 -7.91 -10.95
N THR A 67 9.12 -7.04 -9.98
CA THR A 67 9.01 -7.39 -8.57
C THR A 67 7.57 -7.26 -8.05
N ALA A 68 7.32 -8.01 -6.98
CA ALA A 68 6.16 -7.80 -6.12
C ALA A 68 6.65 -7.56 -4.69
N ILE A 69 6.08 -6.55 -4.03
CA ILE A 69 6.46 -6.18 -2.66
C ILE A 69 5.26 -6.41 -1.74
N GLU A 70 5.47 -7.26 -0.72
CA GLU A 70 4.54 -7.39 0.39
C GLU A 70 4.68 -6.18 1.30
N VAL A 71 3.53 -5.59 1.64
CA VAL A 71 3.42 -4.43 2.50
C VAL A 71 2.56 -4.83 3.69
N VAL A 72 3.19 -5.00 4.85
CA VAL A 72 2.49 -5.29 6.09
C VAL A 72 2.32 -3.98 6.86
N PRO A 73 1.12 -3.44 7.09
CA PRO A 73 0.89 -2.42 8.10
C PRO A 73 1.37 -2.94 9.46
N VAL A 74 2.49 -2.36 9.87
CA VAL A 74 3.12 -2.54 11.17
C VAL A 74 2.18 -1.99 12.25
N LEU A 75 1.25 -2.81 12.74
CA LEU A 75 0.66 -2.63 14.07
C LEU A 75 1.59 -3.16 15.18
N ARG A 76 2.84 -3.53 14.86
CA ARG A 76 3.83 -3.98 15.83
C ARG A 76 5.19 -3.41 15.48
N THR A 77 5.60 -2.35 16.19
CA THR A 77 6.98 -1.87 16.33
C THR A 77 8.00 -2.82 15.71
N VAL A 78 8.47 -2.51 14.48
CA VAL A 78 9.60 -3.23 13.91
C VAL A 78 10.84 -2.71 14.63
N ILE A 79 11.44 -3.54 15.48
CA ILE A 79 12.86 -3.39 15.83
C ILE A 79 13.62 -3.91 14.60
N PRO A 80 14.39 -3.07 13.88
CA PRO A 80 15.18 -3.53 12.76
C PRO A 80 16.21 -4.55 13.26
N MET A 81 16.10 -5.80 12.84
CA MET A 81 17.11 -6.82 13.06
C MET A 81 18.16 -6.71 11.94
N TRP A 82 18.91 -5.60 11.92
CA TRP A 82 20.09 -5.44 11.07
C TRP A 82 21.23 -4.75 11.82
N ASP A 83 21.48 -5.17 13.06
CA ASP A 83 22.76 -4.95 13.72
C ASP A 83 23.48 -6.30 13.83
N ASN A 84 24.42 -6.54 12.91
CA ASN A 84 25.58 -7.39 13.16
C ASN A 84 26.79 -6.84 12.39
#